data_AF-A0A960JHV5-F1
#
_entry.id   AF-A0A960JHV5-F1
#
_cell.length_a   1.000
_cell.length_b   1.000
_cell.length_c   1.000
_cell.angle_alpha   90.00
_cell.angle_beta   90.00
_cell.angle_gamma   90.00
#
_symmetry.space_group_name_H-M   'P 1'
#
loop_
_entity.id
_entity.type
_entity.pdbx_description
1 polymer ?
#
loop_
_entity_poly.entity_id
_entity_poly.type
_entity_poly.pdbx_seq_one_letter_code
_entity_poly.pdbx_strand_id
1 'polypeptide(L)'
;KGRNGEKFRLLYKRMAGLDERQAQMLDRIAKNTNRELKQLDDRARQITQQIRLRTPNRRIEQGQKVPLPSPELFDLAKRRQEITANAIRDLRRNMGEAKFAGFSKFLNEKIKPGIRKKGSGVRIEEGIQRIRRGGNQR
;
A
#
# COMPACT_ATOMS: atom_id res chain seq x y z
N LYS A 1 23.00 -7.98 -6.17
CA LYS A 1 23.55 -7.48 -4.88
C LYS A 1 22.68 -6.31 -4.39
N GLY A 2 21.82 -6.52 -3.40
CA GLY A 2 20.93 -5.48 -2.88
C GLY A 2 21.73 -4.44 -2.11
N ARG A 3 21.59 -3.15 -2.46
CA ARG A 3 22.22 -2.05 -1.71
C ARG A 3 21.80 -2.17 -0.24
N ASN A 4 22.78 -2.16 0.66
CA ASN A 4 22.55 -2.42 2.07
C ASN A 4 21.60 -1.36 2.66
N GLY A 5 20.32 -1.72 2.78
CA GLY A 5 19.22 -0.80 3.14
C GLY A 5 19.31 -0.28 4.57
N GLU A 6 20.16 -0.90 5.40
CA GLU A 6 20.40 -0.49 6.78
C GLU A 6 20.99 0.92 6.88
N LYS A 7 21.95 1.26 6.02
CA LYS A 7 22.56 2.61 5.99
C LYS A 7 21.52 3.69 5.65
N PHE A 8 20.61 3.39 4.71
CA PHE A 8 19.52 4.29 4.35
C PHE A 8 18.47 4.39 5.46
N ARG A 9 18.13 3.28 6.12
CA ARG A 9 17.22 3.30 7.28
C ARG A 9 17.79 4.15 8.41
N LEU A 10 19.08 4.00 8.72
CA LEU A 10 19.74 4.78 9.77
C LEU A 10 19.74 6.27 9.42
N LEU A 11 20.08 6.61 8.18
CA LEU A 11 20.06 7.98 7.67
C LEU A 11 18.66 8.60 7.78
N TYR A 12 17.62 7.90 7.30
CA TYR A 12 16.26 8.41 7.33
C TYR A 12 15.68 8.50 8.74
N LYS A 13 16.06 7.61 9.67
CA LYS A 13 15.72 7.72 11.09
C LYS A 13 16.28 8.99 11.73
N ARG A 14 17.56 9.29 11.46
CA ARG A 14 18.21 10.53 11.93
C ARG A 14 17.58 11.78 11.31
N MET A 15 17.35 11.77 10.00
CA MET A 15 16.72 12.91 9.30
C MET A 15 15.28 13.15 9.73
N ALA A 16 14.56 12.09 10.14
CA ALA A 16 13.22 12.18 10.68
C ALA A 16 13.17 12.68 12.14
N GLY A 17 14.33 12.89 12.78
CA GLY A 17 14.41 13.34 14.18
C GLY A 17 13.79 12.34 15.16
N LEU A 18 13.81 11.05 14.82
CA LEU A 18 13.32 9.98 15.69
C LEU A 18 14.38 9.64 16.73
N ASP A 19 13.96 9.54 17.99
CA ASP A 19 14.80 8.95 19.02
C ASP A 19 14.90 7.42 18.87
N GLU A 20 15.78 6.78 19.66
CA GLU A 20 16.02 5.34 19.58
C GLU A 20 14.76 4.51 19.85
N ARG A 21 13.91 4.93 20.80
CA ARG A 21 12.67 4.21 21.15
C ARG A 21 11.65 4.32 20.00
N GLN A 22 11.48 5.51 19.45
CA GLN A 22 10.61 5.77 18.30
C GLN A 22 11.09 5.03 17.05
N ALA A 23 12.40 4.97 16.83
CA ALA A 23 13.01 4.24 15.73
C ALA A 23 12.79 2.72 15.85
N GLN A 24 12.93 2.15 17.05
CA GLN A 24 12.66 0.74 17.32
C GLN A 24 11.16 0.41 17.15
N MET A 25 10.29 1.30 17.63
CA MET A 25 8.84 1.16 17.46
C MET A 25 8.44 1.19 15.98
N LEU A 26 8.97 2.15 15.21
CA LEU A 26 8.75 2.23 13.77
C LEU A 26 9.20 0.94 13.06
N ASP A 27 10.36 0.40 13.41
CA ASP A 27 10.85 -0.86 12.83
C ASP A 27 9.92 -2.03 13.18
N ARG A 28 9.44 -2.12 14.42
CA ARG A 28 8.53 -3.18 14.85
C ARG A 28 7.20 -3.12 14.09
N ILE A 29 6.60 -1.93 14.02
CA ILE A 29 5.34 -1.72 13.28
C ILE A 29 5.56 -2.05 11.81
N ALA A 30 6.62 -1.52 11.18
CA ALA A 30 6.92 -1.79 9.78
C ALA A 30 7.14 -3.28 9.48
N LYS A 31 7.85 -4.01 10.36
CA LYS A 31 8.04 -5.48 10.23
C LYS A 31 6.71 -6.23 10.29
N ASN A 32 5.85 -5.90 11.27
CA ASN A 32 4.55 -6.54 11.43
C ASN A 32 3.64 -6.26 10.22
N THR A 33 3.53 -4.99 9.82
CA THR A 33 2.74 -4.58 8.65
C THR A 33 3.22 -5.30 7.39
N ASN A 34 4.53 -5.35 7.14
CA ASN A 34 5.08 -6.06 5.98
C ASN A 34 4.78 -7.56 6.00
N ARG A 35 4.81 -8.19 7.18
CA ARG A 35 4.48 -9.61 7.33
C ARG A 35 3.02 -9.88 6.96
N GLU A 36 2.09 -9.07 7.47
CA GLU A 36 0.66 -9.22 7.19
C GLU A 36 0.33 -8.90 5.73
N LEU A 37 0.92 -7.84 5.18
CA LEU A 37 0.75 -7.51 3.75
C LEU A 37 1.27 -8.60 2.84
N LYS A 38 2.40 -9.23 3.18
CA LYS A 38 2.95 -10.35 2.41
C LYS A 38 1.96 -11.52 2.34
N GLN A 39 1.28 -11.84 3.44
CA GLN A 39 0.28 -12.90 3.47
C GLN A 39 -0.91 -12.59 2.55
N LEU A 40 -1.37 -11.33 2.52
CA LEU A 40 -2.42 -10.91 1.59
C LEU A 40 -1.96 -10.95 0.13
N ASP A 41 -0.75 -10.49 -0.14
CA ASP A 41 -0.17 -10.48 -1.48
C ASP A 41 -0.01 -11.92 -2.02
N ASP A 42 0.45 -12.85 -1.18
CA ASP A 42 0.58 -14.26 -1.54
C ASP A 42 -0.81 -14.89 -1.83
N ARG A 43 -1.84 -14.56 -1.04
CA ARG A 43 -3.22 -15.00 -1.31
C ARG A 43 -3.79 -14.39 -2.60
N ALA A 44 -3.54 -13.10 -2.85
CA ALA A 44 -3.98 -12.44 -4.08
C ALA A 44 -3.31 -13.06 -5.31
N ARG A 45 -2.03 -13.44 -5.22
CA ARG A 45 -1.31 -14.16 -6.28
C ARG A 45 -1.93 -15.52 -6.57
N GLN A 46 -2.26 -16.29 -5.54
CA GLN A 46 -2.93 -17.59 -5.70
C GLN A 46 -4.28 -17.46 -6.41
N ILE A 47 -5.12 -16.51 -5.98
CA ILE A 47 -6.42 -16.25 -6.61
C ILE A 47 -6.24 -15.83 -8.07
N THR A 48 -5.31 -14.91 -8.33
CA THR A 48 -5.01 -14.47 -9.70
C THR A 48 -4.53 -15.63 -10.57
N GLN A 49 -3.69 -16.52 -10.02
CA GLN A 49 -3.22 -17.70 -10.74
C GLN A 49 -4.36 -18.67 -11.03
N GLN A 50 -5.25 -18.94 -10.08
CA GLN A 50 -6.43 -19.77 -10.31
C GLN A 50 -7.36 -19.18 -11.39
N ILE A 51 -7.60 -17.87 -11.37
CA ILE A 51 -8.41 -17.19 -12.41
C ILE A 51 -7.75 -17.34 -13.79
N ARG A 52 -6.42 -17.18 -13.87
CA ARG A 52 -5.66 -17.35 -15.12
C ARG A 52 -5.73 -18.79 -15.64
N LEU A 53 -5.63 -19.78 -14.75
CA LEU A 53 -5.73 -21.20 -15.11
C LEU A 53 -7.14 -21.57 -15.62
N ARG A 54 -8.19 -20.96 -15.06
CA ARG A 54 -9.58 -21.13 -15.51
C ARG A 54 -9.90 -20.36 -16.80
N THR A 55 -9.08 -19.38 -17.15
CA THR A 55 -9.29 -18.50 -18.31
C THR A 55 -8.03 -18.40 -19.19
N PRO A 56 -7.49 -19.52 -19.68
CA PRO A 56 -6.33 -19.46 -20.56
C PRO A 56 -6.73 -18.71 -21.85
N ASN A 57 -5.91 -17.74 -22.27
CA ASN A 57 -6.03 -17.00 -23.54
C ASN A 57 -7.13 -15.91 -23.69
N ARG A 58 -7.78 -15.42 -22.63
CA ARG A 58 -8.51 -14.13 -22.75
C ARG A 58 -7.53 -12.95 -22.80
N ARG A 59 -7.05 -12.64 -24.00
CA ARG A 59 -6.48 -11.31 -24.28
C ARG A 59 -7.65 -10.33 -24.29
N ILE A 60 -7.55 -9.27 -23.50
CA ILE A 60 -8.49 -8.16 -23.54
C ILE A 60 -8.16 -7.40 -24.83
N GLU A 61 -9.07 -7.42 -25.79
CA GLU A 61 -8.90 -6.69 -27.04
C GLU A 61 -8.92 -5.18 -26.79
N GLN A 62 -8.31 -4.41 -27.70
CA GLN A 62 -8.28 -2.96 -27.59
C GLN A 62 -9.72 -2.41 -27.63
N GLY A 63 -10.16 -1.75 -26.55
CA GLY A 63 -11.53 -1.26 -26.38
C GLY A 63 -12.45 -2.14 -25.53
N GLN A 64 -12.04 -3.37 -25.17
CA GLN A 64 -12.77 -4.15 -24.18
C GLN A 64 -12.54 -3.60 -22.77
N LYS A 65 -13.61 -3.58 -21.96
CA LYS A 65 -13.53 -3.21 -20.55
C LYS A 65 -12.72 -4.27 -19.80
N VAL A 66 -11.75 -3.80 -19.02
CA VAL A 66 -11.01 -4.66 -18.09
C VAL A 66 -12.01 -5.30 -17.14
N PRO A 67 -12.06 -6.65 -17.05
CA PRO A 67 -12.98 -7.32 -16.15
C PRO A 67 -12.73 -6.84 -14.72
N LEU A 68 -13.83 -6.60 -14.01
CA LEU A 68 -13.78 -6.18 -12.61
C LEU A 68 -12.99 -7.21 -11.80
N PRO A 69 -12.16 -6.77 -10.82
CA PRO A 69 -11.48 -7.70 -9.94
C PRO A 69 -12.51 -8.61 -9.24
N SER A 70 -12.14 -9.87 -9.02
CA SER A 70 -13.03 -10.78 -8.30
C SER A 70 -13.38 -10.21 -6.91
N PRO A 71 -14.56 -10.53 -6.35
CA PRO A 71 -14.93 -10.09 -5.01
C PRO A 71 -13.84 -10.39 -3.97
N GLU A 72 -13.21 -11.57 -4.08
CA GLU A 72 -12.11 -11.95 -3.19
C GLU A 72 -10.89 -11.00 -3.31
N LEU A 73 -10.52 -10.57 -4.52
CA LEU A 73 -9.43 -9.62 -4.70
C LEU A 73 -9.81 -8.23 -4.20
N PHE A 74 -11.08 -7.84 -4.32
CA PHE A 74 -11.60 -6.61 -3.75
C PHE A 74 -11.50 -6.61 -2.21
N ASP A 75 -11.91 -7.71 -1.57
CA ASP A 75 -11.82 -7.85 -0.12
C ASP A 75 -10.37 -7.83 0.38
N LEU A 76 -9.45 -8.48 -0.34
CA LEU A 76 -8.02 -8.41 -0.03
C LEU A 76 -7.46 -6.98 -0.17
N ALA A 77 -7.91 -6.22 -1.17
CA ALA A 77 -7.51 -4.82 -1.32
C ALA A 77 -8.02 -3.96 -0.16
N LYS A 78 -9.28 -4.16 0.27
CA LYS A 78 -9.83 -3.49 1.45
C LYS A 78 -9.05 -3.85 2.71
N ARG A 79 -8.74 -5.14 2.90
CA ARG A 79 -7.96 -5.59 4.06
C ARG A 79 -6.56 -4.99 4.10
N ARG A 80 -5.92 -4.84 2.95
CA ARG A 80 -4.63 -4.14 2.81
C ARG A 80 -4.71 -2.68 3.23
N GLN A 81 -5.80 -1.98 2.87
CA GLN A 81 -6.04 -0.61 3.32
C GLN A 81 -6.25 -0.55 4.84
N GLU A 82 -7.02 -1.47 5.41
CA GLU A 82 -7.25 -1.56 6.87
C GLU A 82 -5.95 -1.77 7.66
N ILE A 83 -5.11 -2.72 7.25
CA ILE A 83 -3.81 -2.98 7.89
C ILE A 83 -2.92 -1.74 7.85
N THR A 84 -2.86 -1.08 6.70
CA THR A 84 -2.06 0.14 6.53
C THR A 84 -2.59 1.27 7.41
N ALA A 85 -3.91 1.48 7.45
CA ALA A 85 -4.54 2.49 8.28
C ALA A 85 -4.32 2.24 9.78
N ASN A 86 -4.40 0.98 10.21
CA ASN A 86 -4.13 0.60 11.59
C ASN A 86 -2.66 0.86 11.97
N ALA A 87 -1.70 0.47 11.12
CA ALA A 87 -0.29 0.75 11.35
C ALA A 87 0.01 2.26 11.45
N ILE A 88 -0.65 3.08 10.63
CA ILE A 88 -0.55 4.54 10.73
C ILE A 88 -1.11 5.06 12.06
N ARG A 89 -2.27 4.54 12.48
CA ARG A 89 -2.88 4.90 13.77
C ARG A 89 -1.98 4.52 14.94
N ASP A 90 -1.36 3.35 14.88
CA ASP A 90 -0.43 2.87 15.91
C ASP A 90 0.83 3.74 15.97
N LEU A 91 1.40 4.10 14.82
CA LEU A 91 2.52 5.05 14.77
C LEU A 91 2.15 6.40 15.38
N ARG A 92 1.00 6.95 15.01
CA ARG A 92 0.50 8.22 15.54
C ARG A 92 0.30 8.17 17.05
N ARG A 93 -0.31 7.09 17.57
CA ARG A 93 -0.53 6.88 19.01
C ARG A 93 0.77 6.78 19.78
N ASN A 94 1.78 6.06 19.25
CA ASN A 94 3.03 5.82 19.97
C ASN A 94 4.02 7.00 19.87
N MET A 95 4.03 7.74 18.75
CA MET A 95 4.92 8.90 18.58
C MET A 95 4.35 10.18 19.20
N GLY A 96 3.03 10.27 19.33
CA GLY A 96 2.32 11.50 19.67
C GLY A 96 2.10 12.40 18.44
N GLU A 97 1.10 13.27 18.55
CA GLU A 97 0.57 14.02 17.41
C GLU A 97 1.60 14.91 16.71
N ALA A 98 2.30 15.75 17.50
CA ALA A 98 3.27 16.71 16.98
C ALA A 98 4.45 16.02 16.28
N LYS A 99 4.97 14.94 16.88
CA LYS A 99 6.07 14.16 16.30
C LYS A 99 5.63 13.41 15.05
N PHE A 100 4.44 12.82 15.07
CA PHE A 100 3.88 12.15 13.90
C PHE A 100 3.66 13.12 12.73
N ALA A 101 3.18 14.35 12.99
CA ALA A 101 3.02 15.37 11.97
C ALA A 101 4.36 15.75 11.31
N GLY A 102 5.41 15.97 12.11
CA GLY A 102 6.76 16.23 11.61
C GLY A 102 7.32 15.08 10.77
N PHE A 103 7.14 13.85 11.26
CA PHE A 103 7.53 12.64 10.54
C PHE A 103 6.77 12.48 9.20
N SER A 104 5.46 12.71 9.20
CA SER A 104 4.62 12.65 7.98
C SER A 104 5.02 13.69 6.95
N LYS A 105 5.32 14.92 7.38
CA LYS A 105 5.84 15.98 6.52
C LYS A 105 7.16 15.55 5.87
N PHE A 106 8.08 15.03 6.67
CA PHE A 106 9.36 14.49 6.19
C PHE A 106 9.16 13.39 5.12
N LEU A 107 8.28 12.42 5.36
CA LEU A 107 7.99 11.36 4.39
C LEU A 107 7.45 11.92 3.07
N ASN A 108 6.52 12.88 3.12
CA ASN A 108 5.93 13.48 1.93
C ASN A 108 6.91 14.32 1.13
N GLU A 109 7.82 15.04 1.79
CA GLU A 109 8.75 15.96 1.13
C GLU A 109 10.03 15.27 0.65
N LYS A 110 10.55 14.29 1.39
CA LYS A 110 11.88 13.71 1.14
C LYS A 110 11.84 12.30 0.58
N ILE A 111 10.81 11.51 0.89
CA ILE A 111 10.74 10.10 0.49
C ILE A 111 9.81 9.91 -0.71
N LYS A 112 8.58 10.43 -0.63
CA LYS A 112 7.55 10.25 -1.67
C LYS A 112 8.00 10.66 -3.09
N PRO A 113 8.75 11.77 -3.30
CA PRO A 113 9.23 12.13 -4.64
C PRO A 113 10.26 11.14 -5.21
N GLY A 114 11.01 10.46 -4.34
CA GLY A 114 12.05 9.49 -4.73
C GLY A 114 11.52 8.08 -5.01
N ILE A 115 10.30 7.75 -4.55
CA ILE A 115 9.64 6.48 -4.85
C ILE A 115 9.07 6.56 -6.28
N ARG A 116 9.90 6.25 -7.28
CA ARG A 116 9.40 5.99 -8.65
C ARG A 116 8.39 4.84 -8.57
N LYS A 117 7.16 5.07 -9.02
CA LYS A 117 6.13 4.02 -9.20
C LYS A 117 6.66 2.97 -10.19
N LYS A 118 7.39 1.97 -9.72
CA LYS A 118 7.76 0.80 -10.51
C LYS A 118 6.57 -0.17 -10.45
N GLY A 119 5.65 -0.04 -11.40
CA GLY A 119 4.50 -0.94 -11.53
C GLY A 119 3.26 -0.29 -12.12
N SER A 120 3.14 -0.39 -13.44
CA SER A 120 1.93 -0.63 -14.24
C SER A 120 0.57 -0.60 -13.52
N GLY A 121 -0.26 0.34 -13.96
CA GLY A 121 -1.72 0.35 -14.04
C GLY A 121 -2.52 -0.74 -13.30
N VAL A 122 -3.13 -0.36 -12.18
CA VAL A 122 -4.58 -0.18 -12.08
C VAL A 122 -4.82 0.97 -11.10
N ARG A 123 -5.25 2.14 -11.60
CA ARG A 123 -5.85 3.18 -10.76
C ARG A 123 -7.24 2.68 -10.35
N ILE A 124 -7.33 1.90 -9.28
CA ILE A 124 -8.63 1.50 -8.71
C ILE A 124 -9.39 2.72 -8.17
N GLU A 125 -8.68 3.83 -7.88
CA GLU A 125 -9.28 5.04 -7.31
C GLU A 125 -10.13 5.87 -8.29
N GLU A 126 -9.91 5.79 -9.61
CA GLU A 126 -10.72 6.56 -10.59
C GLU A 126 -12.06 5.88 -10.93
N GLY A 127 -12.21 4.58 -10.65
CA GLY A 127 -13.48 3.87 -10.81
C GLY A 127 -14.50 4.18 -9.70
N ILE A 128 -14.02 4.51 -8.50
CA ILE A 128 -14.86 4.67 -7.31
C ILE A 128 -15.60 6.02 -7.31
N GLN A 129 -15.03 7.07 -7.90
CA GLN A 129 -15.68 8.39 -7.96
C GLN A 129 -16.78 8.51 -9.02
N ARG A 130 -16.80 7.64 -10.06
CA ARG A 130 -17.88 7.64 -11.07
C ARG A 130 -19.17 6.96 -10.59
N ILE A 131 -19.08 6.00 -9.67
CA ILE A 131 -20.26 5.23 -9.22
C ILE A 131 -21.16 6.05 -8.29
N ARG A 132 -20.65 7.07 -7.59
CA ARG A 132 -21.48 7.96 -6.74
C ARG A 132 -22.22 9.08 -7.48
N ARG A 133 -21.92 9.34 -8.76
CA ARG A 133 -22.55 10.44 -9.54
C ARG A 133 -23.52 10.01 -10.63
N GLY A 134 -23.63 8.71 -10.94
CA GLY A 134 -24.50 8.20 -12.02
C GLY A 134 -25.88 7.71 -11.59
N GLY A 135 -26.23 7.82 -10.30
CA GLY A 135 -27.46 7.23 -9.73
C GLY A 135 -28.62 8.21 -9.56
N ASN A 136 -28.73 9.27 -10.37
CA ASN A 136 -29.89 10.17 -10.28
C ASN A 136 -30.20 10.86 -11.61
N GLN A 137 -30.68 10.09 -12.59
CA GLN A 137 -31.60 10.57 -13.63
C GLN A 137 -32.53 9.40 -13.99
N ARG A 138 -33.66 9.34 -13.29
CA ARG A 138 -34.93 8.85 -13.81
C ARG A 138 -35.91 10.00 -13.73
#